data_AF-A0A358AQH1-F1
#
_entry.id   AF-A0A358AQH1-F1
#
_cell.length_a   1.000
_cell.length_b   1.000
_cell.length_c   1.000
_cell.angle_alpha   90.00
_cell.angle_beta   90.00
_cell.angle_gamma   90.00
#
_symmetry.space_group_name_H-M   'P 1'
#
loop_
_entity.id
_entity.type
_entity.pdbx_description
1 polymer ?
#
loop_
_entity_poly.entity_id
_entity_poly.type
_entity_poly.pdbx_seq_one_letter_code
_entity_poly.pdbx_strand_id
1 'polypeptide(L)'
;NQEVAIVSWASGGWMAEPAQKAMTDAITSLGADGFDGVYVHNNPMAEGVIAAMEEQGLNPSDYWIGSCNGREMSWQWAKDGIITMDVNQPSTIEGSTLFQQINAYFTNQEYRKYVHPYLTPYTKDNIAELEPTLVANTDTAKFLKDYEAGTIVTDINDPLFTDQEGFGGGA
;
A
#
# COMPACT_ATOMS: atom_id res chain seq x y z
N ASN A 1 18.71 3.31 -22.95
CA ASN A 1 18.24 2.50 -21.80
C ASN A 1 19.01 2.97 -20.59
N GLN A 2 18.35 3.67 -19.68
CA GLN A 2 18.94 4.06 -18.41
C GLN A 2 18.49 3.02 -17.39
N GLU A 3 19.44 2.32 -16.78
CA GLU A 3 19.14 1.32 -15.75
C GLU A 3 18.80 2.03 -14.43
N VAL A 4 17.74 1.58 -13.77
CA VAL A 4 17.42 1.98 -12.40
C VAL A 4 18.42 1.31 -11.46
N ALA A 5 19.06 2.07 -10.57
CA ALA A 5 20.03 1.56 -9.60
C ALA A 5 19.61 1.90 -8.17
N ILE A 6 19.81 0.96 -7.25
CA ILE A 6 19.62 1.20 -5.81
C ILE A 6 20.87 1.89 -5.28
N VAL A 7 20.75 3.17 -4.93
CA VAL A 7 21.85 3.99 -4.39
C VAL A 7 21.91 4.02 -2.86
N SER A 8 20.81 3.66 -2.19
CA SER A 8 20.72 3.51 -0.74
C SER A 8 19.64 2.48 -0.39
N TRP A 9 19.84 1.77 0.73
CA TRP A 9 18.88 0.80 1.26
C TRP A 9 18.91 0.84 2.79
N ALA A 10 17.74 0.95 3.40
CA ALA A 10 17.58 0.95 4.84
C ALA A 10 16.22 0.37 5.23
N SER A 11 16.08 -0.02 6.50
CA SER A 11 14.80 -0.43 7.07
C SER A 11 14.25 0.66 7.98
N GLY A 12 13.01 1.06 7.76
CA GLY A 12 12.24 1.91 8.67
C GLY A 12 11.49 1.13 9.75
N GLY A 13 11.65 -0.21 9.80
CA GLY A 13 11.00 -1.04 10.82
C GLY A 13 9.47 -0.93 10.84
N TRP A 14 8.84 -0.63 9.70
CA TRP A 14 7.41 -0.36 9.54
C TRP A 14 6.89 0.92 10.23
N MET A 15 7.78 1.79 10.72
CA MET A 15 7.44 2.95 11.54
C MET A 15 7.96 4.27 10.95
N ALA A 16 7.28 5.37 11.25
CA ALA A 16 7.64 6.69 10.75
C ALA A 16 9.01 7.18 11.25
N GLU A 17 9.26 7.17 12.56
CA GLU A 17 10.49 7.73 13.14
C GLU A 17 11.78 7.04 12.63
N PRO A 18 11.88 5.69 12.59
CA PRO A 18 13.06 5.05 12.01
C PRO A 18 13.19 5.28 10.50
N ALA A 19 12.08 5.40 9.76
CA ALA A 19 12.12 5.73 8.34
C ALA A 19 12.58 7.17 8.09
N GLN A 20 12.13 8.12 8.90
CA GLN A 20 12.59 9.51 8.88
C GLN A 20 14.10 9.57 9.11
N LYS A 21 14.60 8.89 10.15
CA LYS A 21 16.04 8.79 10.41
C LYS A 21 16.79 8.22 9.20
N ALA A 22 16.31 7.10 8.64
CA ALA A 22 16.94 6.45 7.51
C ALA A 22 17.00 7.35 6.26
N MET A 23 15.93 8.10 5.99
CA MET A 23 15.88 9.03 4.87
C MET A 23 16.79 10.24 5.10
N THR A 24 16.81 10.81 6.31
CA THR A 24 17.73 11.90 6.68
C THR A 24 19.18 11.48 6.50
N ASP A 25 19.55 10.27 6.93
CA ASP A 25 20.90 9.72 6.74
C ASP A 25 21.22 9.57 5.23
N ALA A 26 20.26 9.11 4.42
CA ALA A 26 20.42 8.96 2.98
C ALA A 26 20.61 10.30 2.27
N ILE A 27 19.77 11.30 2.57
CA ILE A 27 19.88 12.67 2.03
C ILE A 27 21.23 13.29 2.42
N THR A 28 21.65 13.12 3.67
CA THR A 28 22.95 13.62 4.16
C THR A 28 24.13 13.00 3.39
N SER A 29 24.04 11.70 3.07
CA SER A 29 25.11 10.98 2.38
C SER A 29 25.15 11.23 0.88
N LEU A 30 23.99 11.37 0.23
CA LEU A 30 23.85 11.43 -1.22
C LEU A 30 23.75 12.87 -1.74
N GLY A 31 23.24 13.79 -0.91
CA GLY A 31 22.79 15.12 -1.34
C GLY A 31 21.42 15.06 -2.01
N ALA A 32 20.82 16.24 -2.21
CA ALA A 32 19.50 16.40 -2.85
C ALA A 32 19.44 15.79 -4.26
N ASP A 33 20.50 16.00 -5.05
CA ASP A 33 20.59 15.49 -6.43
C ASP A 33 21.17 14.07 -6.53
N GLY A 34 21.33 13.38 -5.39
CA GLY A 34 21.96 12.06 -5.34
C GLY A 34 21.00 10.88 -5.53
N PHE A 35 19.70 11.14 -5.66
CA PHE A 35 18.66 10.14 -5.91
C PHE A 35 17.49 10.76 -6.68
N ASP A 36 16.88 9.99 -7.59
CA ASP A 36 15.71 10.43 -8.37
C ASP A 36 14.38 10.11 -7.68
N GLY A 37 14.41 9.19 -6.71
CA GLY A 37 13.20 8.72 -6.04
C GLY A 37 13.43 7.69 -4.95
N VAL A 38 12.35 7.37 -4.24
CA VAL A 38 12.31 6.45 -3.11
C VAL A 38 11.08 5.56 -3.20
N TYR A 39 11.29 4.26 -2.98
CA TYR A 39 10.22 3.30 -2.70
C TYR A 39 10.13 3.04 -1.20
N VAL A 40 8.93 3.07 -0.63
CA VAL A 40 8.67 2.90 0.81
C VAL A 40 7.59 1.85 1.04
N HIS A 41 7.86 0.83 1.86
CA HIS A 41 6.98 -0.34 1.92
C HIS A 41 5.63 -0.13 2.63
N ASN A 42 5.40 0.98 3.33
CA ASN A 42 4.09 1.27 3.92
C ASN A 42 3.89 2.77 4.11
N ASN A 43 2.62 3.17 4.27
CA ASN A 43 2.30 4.57 4.49
C ASN A 43 2.91 5.16 5.77
N PRO A 44 2.94 4.47 6.94
CA PRO A 44 3.65 4.99 8.12
C PRO A 44 5.12 5.33 7.88
N MET A 45 5.87 4.49 7.16
CA MET A 45 7.24 4.80 6.79
C MET A 45 7.28 5.94 5.76
N ALA A 46 6.32 6.00 4.84
CA ALA A 46 6.23 7.10 3.87
C ALA A 46 6.01 8.46 4.56
N GLU A 47 5.22 8.52 5.66
CA GLU A 47 5.11 9.72 6.51
C GLU A 47 6.50 10.18 6.99
N GLY A 48 7.31 9.25 7.49
CA GLY A 48 8.67 9.55 7.94
C GLY A 48 9.60 10.01 6.83
N VAL A 49 9.53 9.39 5.66
CA VAL A 49 10.30 9.79 4.47
C VAL A 49 9.93 11.20 4.02
N ILE A 50 8.63 11.49 3.91
CA ILE A 50 8.11 12.81 3.53
C ILE A 50 8.59 13.87 4.53
N ALA A 51 8.43 13.60 5.83
CA ALA A 51 8.89 14.51 6.89
C ALA A 51 10.40 14.77 6.82
N ALA A 52 11.23 13.74 6.59
CA ALA A 52 12.68 13.92 6.44
C ALA A 52 13.03 14.79 5.23
N MET A 53 12.35 14.59 4.09
CA MET A 53 12.56 15.40 2.89
C MET A 53 12.22 16.87 3.14
N GLU A 54 11.05 17.14 3.74
CA GLU A 54 10.60 18.49 4.07
C GLU A 54 11.53 19.18 5.09
N GLU A 55 11.98 18.46 6.13
CA GLU A 55 12.93 18.98 7.13
C GLU A 55 14.30 19.34 6.53
N GLN A 56 14.72 18.64 5.46
CA GLN A 56 15.94 18.95 4.71
C GLN A 56 15.72 20.02 3.63
N GLY A 57 14.53 20.62 3.57
CA GLY A 57 14.18 21.68 2.62
C GLY A 57 13.92 21.17 1.19
N LEU A 58 13.71 19.86 1.02
CA LEU A 58 13.31 19.27 -0.25
C LEU A 58 11.78 19.34 -0.40
N ASN A 59 11.31 19.47 -1.63
CA ASN A 59 9.90 19.30 -1.95
C ASN A 59 9.68 17.85 -2.42
N PRO A 60 8.93 17.02 -1.68
CA PRO A 60 8.66 15.62 -2.06
C PRO A 60 8.12 15.45 -3.49
N SER A 61 7.34 16.43 -3.97
CA SER A 61 6.72 16.39 -5.31
C SER A 61 7.73 16.46 -6.47
N ASP A 62 8.98 16.85 -6.20
CA ASP A 62 10.06 16.90 -7.18
C ASP A 62 10.72 15.53 -7.41
N TYR A 63 10.36 14.51 -6.61
CA TYR A 63 10.95 13.17 -6.64
C TYR A 63 9.92 12.10 -7.01
N TRP A 64 10.39 10.97 -7.52
CA TRP A 64 9.52 9.79 -7.62
C TRP A 64 9.36 9.15 -6.24
N ILE A 65 8.15 9.17 -5.68
CA ILE A 65 7.86 8.49 -4.40
C ILE A 65 6.80 7.43 -4.63
N GLY A 66 7.17 6.16 -4.40
CA GLY A 66 6.29 5.01 -4.49
C GLY A 66 6.07 4.39 -3.10
N SER A 67 4.83 3.99 -2.81
CA SER A 67 4.50 3.27 -1.57
C SER A 67 3.64 2.03 -1.84
N CYS A 68 3.36 1.27 -0.79
CA CYS A 68 2.25 0.32 -0.75
C CYS A 68 1.48 0.43 0.60
N ASN A 69 0.46 -0.41 0.79
CA ASN A 69 -0.71 -0.31 1.69
C ASN A 69 -1.90 0.49 1.15
N GLY A 70 -1.67 1.71 0.66
CA GLY A 70 -2.72 2.60 0.19
C GLY A 70 -3.80 2.92 1.23
N ARG A 71 -3.38 3.37 2.42
CA ARG A 71 -4.25 4.00 3.44
C ARG A 71 -4.85 5.29 2.88
N GLU A 72 -6.00 5.67 3.43
CA GLU A 72 -6.78 6.81 2.98
C GLU A 72 -5.96 8.13 2.91
N MET A 73 -5.01 8.33 3.84
CA MET A 73 -4.09 9.48 3.81
C MET A 73 -3.26 9.56 2.52
N SER A 74 -2.85 8.43 1.97
CA SER A 74 -2.01 8.39 0.77
C SER A 74 -2.81 8.61 -0.52
N TRP A 75 -4.14 8.46 -0.47
CA TRP A 75 -5.02 8.91 -1.55
C TRP A 75 -4.96 10.44 -1.67
N GLN A 76 -4.93 11.13 -0.52
CA GLN A 76 -4.75 12.58 -0.49
C GLN A 76 -3.36 13.00 -0.95
N TRP A 77 -2.29 12.32 -0.50
CA TRP A 77 -0.94 12.60 -1.00
C TRP A 77 -0.80 12.42 -2.52
N ALA A 78 -1.45 11.42 -3.10
CA ALA A 78 -1.46 11.25 -4.55
C ALA A 78 -2.21 12.40 -5.23
N LYS A 79 -3.37 12.83 -4.71
CA LYS A 79 -4.12 13.98 -5.23
C LYS A 79 -3.32 15.28 -5.16
N ASP A 80 -2.55 15.46 -4.09
CA ASP A 80 -1.70 16.63 -3.87
C ASP A 80 -0.37 16.55 -4.64
N GLY A 81 -0.08 15.42 -5.31
CA GLY A 81 1.15 15.20 -6.04
C GLY A 81 2.38 14.95 -5.18
N ILE A 82 2.21 14.79 -3.86
CA ILE A 82 3.27 14.52 -2.88
C ILE A 82 3.91 13.16 -3.15
N ILE A 83 3.10 12.15 -3.46
CA ILE A 83 3.58 10.84 -3.90
C ILE A 83 3.25 10.61 -5.38
N THR A 84 4.08 9.82 -6.05
CA THR A 84 3.85 9.47 -7.46
C THR A 84 2.87 8.30 -7.58
N MET A 85 3.03 7.28 -6.74
CA MET A 85 2.17 6.10 -6.76
C MET A 85 2.07 5.39 -5.42
N ASP A 86 1.03 4.58 -5.28
CA ASP A 86 0.84 3.65 -4.18
C ASP A 86 -0.06 2.50 -4.64
N VAL A 87 -0.23 1.49 -3.79
CA VAL A 87 -1.06 0.31 -4.07
C VAL A 87 -2.04 0.14 -2.91
N ASN A 88 -3.33 0.23 -3.18
CA ASN A 88 -4.37 -0.08 -2.22
C ASN A 88 -4.36 -1.58 -1.91
N GLN A 89 -3.91 -1.92 -0.70
CA GLN A 89 -3.87 -3.25 -0.12
C GLN A 89 -4.73 -3.24 1.17
N PRO A 90 -6.05 -3.31 1.01
CA PRO A 90 -6.99 -3.06 2.11
C PRO A 90 -7.00 -4.22 3.12
N SER A 91 -6.53 -3.96 4.34
CA SER A 91 -6.58 -4.93 5.44
C SER A 91 -8.00 -5.35 5.81
N THR A 92 -9.01 -4.54 5.45
CA THR A 92 -10.43 -4.88 5.58
C THR A 92 -10.86 -6.02 4.65
N ILE A 93 -10.33 -6.12 3.42
CA ILE A 93 -10.59 -7.26 2.53
C ILE A 93 -9.85 -8.51 3.00
N GLU A 94 -8.63 -8.36 3.49
CA GLU A 94 -7.90 -9.47 4.13
C GLU A 94 -8.68 -10.03 5.33
N GLY A 95 -9.21 -9.15 6.18
CA GLY A 95 -10.08 -9.53 7.29
C GLY A 95 -11.37 -10.23 6.84
N SER A 96 -12.03 -9.72 5.80
CA SER A 96 -13.23 -10.33 5.21
C SER A 96 -12.94 -11.73 4.64
N THR A 97 -11.80 -11.88 3.97
CA THR A 97 -11.31 -13.16 3.41
C THR A 97 -11.14 -14.18 4.52
N LEU A 98 -10.43 -13.81 5.59
CA LEU A 98 -10.21 -14.68 6.74
C LEU A 98 -11.52 -15.07 7.42
N PHE A 99 -12.46 -14.14 7.57
CA PHE A 99 -13.76 -14.42 8.16
C PHE A 99 -14.54 -15.48 7.37
N GLN A 100 -14.56 -15.39 6.04
CA GLN A 100 -15.21 -16.38 5.18
C GLN A 100 -14.60 -17.78 5.34
N GLN A 101 -13.27 -17.87 5.37
CA GLN A 101 -12.56 -19.14 5.58
C GLN A 101 -12.85 -19.74 6.97
N ILE A 102 -12.84 -18.92 8.02
CA ILE A 102 -13.19 -19.34 9.38
C ILE A 102 -14.62 -19.85 9.44
N ASN A 103 -15.58 -19.13 8.85
CA ASN A 103 -16.97 -19.56 8.81
C ASN A 103 -17.14 -20.89 8.05
N ALA A 104 -16.51 -21.04 6.89
CA ALA A 104 -16.54 -22.28 6.12
C ALA A 104 -15.95 -23.46 6.91
N TYR A 105 -14.82 -23.25 7.60
CA TYR A 105 -14.21 -24.25 8.47
C TYR A 105 -15.18 -24.72 9.58
N PHE A 106 -15.79 -23.78 10.33
CA PHE A 106 -16.69 -24.13 11.42
C PHE A 106 -18.05 -24.69 10.96
N THR A 107 -18.42 -24.51 9.70
CA THR A 107 -19.66 -25.03 9.09
C THR A 107 -19.44 -26.25 8.21
N ASN A 108 -18.22 -26.82 8.19
CA ASN A 108 -17.84 -27.96 7.35
C ASN A 108 -18.10 -27.75 5.85
N GLN A 109 -17.89 -26.52 5.36
CA GLN A 109 -17.94 -26.20 3.94
C GLN A 109 -16.53 -26.25 3.32
N GLU A 110 -16.44 -26.53 2.03
CA GLU A 110 -15.18 -26.38 1.29
C GLU A 110 -14.88 -24.89 1.07
N TYR A 111 -13.59 -24.53 1.08
CA TYR A 111 -13.13 -23.16 0.88
C TYR A 111 -11.72 -23.11 0.31
N ARG A 112 -11.40 -22.03 -0.41
CA ARG A 112 -10.06 -21.72 -0.89
C ARG A 112 -9.15 -21.34 0.29
N LYS A 113 -7.93 -21.90 0.38
CA LYS A 113 -7.01 -21.72 1.54
C LYS A 113 -5.94 -20.63 1.35
N TYR A 114 -5.33 -20.56 0.16
CA TYR A 114 -4.19 -19.69 -0.12
C TYR A 114 -4.59 -18.59 -1.10
N VAL A 115 -5.42 -17.67 -0.64
CA VAL A 115 -6.04 -16.63 -1.48
C VAL A 115 -5.41 -15.27 -1.21
N HIS A 116 -5.13 -14.54 -2.28
CA HIS A 116 -4.70 -13.14 -2.25
C HIS A 116 -5.85 -12.24 -2.67
N PRO A 117 -6.28 -11.29 -1.82
CA PRO A 117 -7.15 -10.21 -2.23
C PRO A 117 -6.59 -9.43 -3.42
N TYR A 118 -7.49 -8.86 -4.22
CA TYR A 118 -7.09 -7.94 -5.27
C TYR A 118 -6.42 -6.70 -4.67
N LEU A 119 -5.44 -6.18 -5.41
CA LEU A 119 -4.75 -4.95 -5.10
C LEU A 119 -5.04 -3.94 -6.20
N THR A 120 -5.19 -2.67 -5.82
CA THR A 120 -5.50 -1.60 -6.79
C THR A 120 -4.40 -0.54 -6.78
N PRO A 121 -3.48 -0.55 -7.76
CA PRO A 121 -2.50 0.52 -7.92
C PRO A 121 -3.16 1.84 -8.30
N TYR A 122 -2.67 2.93 -7.73
CA TYR A 122 -3.08 4.29 -8.10
C TYR A 122 -1.88 5.23 -8.16
N THR A 123 -2.02 6.30 -8.92
CA THR A 123 -1.01 7.32 -9.14
C THR A 123 -1.63 8.70 -8.97
N LYS A 124 -0.77 9.72 -8.87
CA LYS A 124 -1.23 11.12 -8.91
C LYS A 124 -2.05 11.48 -10.15
N ASP A 125 -1.88 10.74 -11.25
CA ASP A 125 -2.55 11.01 -12.52
C ASP A 125 -3.95 10.39 -12.61
N ASN A 126 -4.23 9.31 -11.86
CA ASN A 126 -5.50 8.59 -11.95
C ASN A 126 -6.33 8.57 -10.65
N ILE A 127 -5.75 9.02 -9.53
CA ILE A 127 -6.40 8.92 -8.21
C ILE A 127 -7.77 9.59 -8.16
N ALA A 128 -7.98 10.72 -8.85
CA ALA A 128 -9.26 11.42 -8.85
C ALA A 128 -10.40 10.59 -9.45
N GLU A 129 -10.10 9.76 -10.45
CA GLU A 129 -11.07 8.83 -11.04
C GLU A 129 -11.20 7.54 -10.22
N LEU A 130 -10.10 7.10 -9.61
CA LEU A 130 -9.99 5.78 -9.00
C LEU A 130 -10.43 5.75 -7.52
N GLU A 131 -10.30 6.86 -6.78
CA GLU A 131 -10.65 6.98 -5.36
C GLU A 131 -12.04 6.41 -5.00
N PRO A 132 -13.12 6.64 -5.77
CA PRO A 132 -14.43 6.06 -5.49
C PRO A 132 -14.46 4.52 -5.49
N THR A 133 -13.51 3.88 -6.17
CA THR A 133 -13.38 2.42 -6.26
C THR A 133 -12.40 1.83 -5.24
N LEU A 134 -11.61 2.68 -4.57
CA LEU A 134 -10.65 2.23 -3.58
C LEU A 134 -11.36 1.74 -2.32
N VAL A 135 -10.86 0.62 -1.80
CA VAL A 135 -11.38 0.02 -0.59
C VAL A 135 -10.67 0.64 0.61
N ALA A 136 -11.46 1.09 1.59
CA ALA A 136 -10.94 1.64 2.83
C ALA A 136 -10.02 0.62 3.53
N ASN A 137 -8.81 1.04 3.85
CA ASN A 137 -7.86 0.20 4.57
C ASN A 137 -8.14 0.22 6.08
N THR A 138 -8.47 1.39 6.64
CA THR A 138 -8.68 1.54 8.09
C THR A 138 -10.02 2.19 8.45
N ASP A 139 -10.69 2.86 7.51
CA ASP A 139 -12.04 3.38 7.73
C ASP A 139 -13.09 2.26 7.66
N THR A 140 -13.38 1.66 8.80
CA THR A 140 -14.37 0.58 8.92
C THR A 140 -15.78 1.03 8.58
N ALA A 141 -16.12 2.31 8.81
CA ALA A 141 -17.46 2.82 8.52
C ALA A 141 -17.68 2.95 7.01
N LYS A 142 -16.69 3.49 6.29
CA LYS A 142 -16.70 3.50 4.81
C LYS A 142 -16.74 2.07 4.28
N PHE A 143 -15.88 1.18 4.78
CA PHE A 143 -15.86 -0.22 4.35
C PHE A 143 -17.22 -0.90 4.49
N LEU A 144 -17.85 -0.81 5.67
CA LEU A 144 -19.15 -1.45 5.91
C LEU A 144 -20.25 -0.87 5.03
N LYS A 145 -20.27 0.45 4.81
CA LYS A 145 -21.21 1.09 3.91
C LYS A 145 -21.06 0.57 2.46
N ASP A 146 -19.84 0.46 1.98
CA ASP A 146 -19.55 -0.02 0.62
C ASP A 146 -19.86 -1.52 0.49
N TYR A 147 -19.58 -2.30 1.53
CA TYR A 147 -19.94 -3.70 1.65
C TYR A 147 -21.47 -3.91 1.56
N GLU A 148 -22.24 -3.17 2.37
CA GLU A 148 -23.71 -3.23 2.37
C GLU A 148 -24.32 -2.77 1.03
N ALA A 149 -23.67 -1.82 0.36
CA ALA A 149 -24.06 -1.34 -0.96
C ALA A 149 -23.68 -2.30 -2.10
N GLY A 150 -22.85 -3.31 -1.84
CA GLY A 150 -22.33 -4.23 -2.85
C GLY A 150 -21.39 -3.58 -3.86
N THR A 151 -20.75 -2.46 -3.49
CA THR A 151 -19.84 -1.71 -4.38
C THR A 151 -18.40 -2.23 -4.33
N ILE A 152 -18.08 -3.08 -3.36
CA ILE A 152 -16.80 -3.77 -3.24
C ILE A 152 -16.96 -5.27 -3.41
N VAL A 153 -16.00 -5.89 -4.10
CA VAL A 153 -15.97 -7.34 -4.26
C VAL A 153 -15.38 -7.95 -2.99
N THR A 154 -16.12 -8.88 -2.39
CA THR A 154 -15.70 -9.57 -1.16
C THR A 154 -15.84 -11.08 -1.23
N ASP A 155 -16.56 -11.65 -2.21
CA ASP A 155 -16.63 -13.10 -2.37
C ASP A 155 -15.23 -13.65 -2.69
N ILE A 156 -14.72 -14.50 -1.80
CA ILE A 156 -13.42 -15.14 -1.96
C ILE A 156 -13.32 -15.99 -3.23
N ASN A 157 -14.44 -16.35 -3.88
CA ASN A 157 -14.45 -17.12 -5.13
C ASN A 157 -14.49 -16.24 -6.39
N ASP A 158 -14.58 -14.92 -6.24
CA ASP A 158 -14.52 -14.01 -7.38
C ASP A 158 -13.13 -14.07 -8.05
N PRO A 159 -13.04 -14.01 -9.40
CA PRO A 159 -11.76 -14.04 -10.12
C PRO A 159 -10.78 -12.92 -9.75
N LEU A 160 -11.23 -11.83 -9.13
CA LEU A 160 -10.36 -10.80 -8.57
C LEU A 160 -9.48 -11.33 -7.43
N PHE A 161 -9.91 -12.39 -6.74
CA PHE A 161 -9.12 -13.07 -5.73
C PHE A 161 -8.26 -14.15 -6.40
N THR A 162 -6.94 -14.02 -6.30
CA THR A 162 -5.99 -14.94 -6.94
C THR A 162 -5.49 -16.01 -5.97
N ASP A 163 -5.27 -17.24 -6.45
CA ASP A 163 -4.61 -18.27 -5.65
C ASP A 163 -3.09 -18.06 -5.64
N GLN A 164 -2.46 -18.33 -4.50
CA GLN A 164 -1.01 -18.46 -4.42
C GLN A 164 -0.60 -19.90 -4.73
N GLU A 165 0.07 -20.07 -5.87
CA GLU A 165 0.81 -21.28 -6.15
C GLU A 165 2.06 -21.33 -5.26
N GLY A 166 2.19 -22.37 -4.42
CA GLY A 166 3.43 -22.66 -3.69
C GLY A 166 3.34 -22.77 -2.16
N PHE A 167 2.22 -22.37 -1.53
CA PHE A 167 1.99 -22.64 -0.10
C PHE A 167 1.32 -23.99 0.18
N GLY A 168 0.97 -24.76 -0.86
CA GLY A 168 0.45 -26.13 -0.80
C GLY A 168 1.52 -27.22 -0.61
N GLY A 169 2.63 -26.92 0.04
CA GLY A 169 3.65 -27.90 0.42
C GLY A 169 3.38 -28.48 1.80
N GLY A 170 2.43 -29.41 1.91
CA GLY A 170 2.22 -30.20 3.13
C GLY A 170 0.76 -30.53 3.38
N ALA A 171 0.43 -31.80 3.15
CA ALA A 171 -0.81 -32.44 3.57
C ALA A 171 -0.96 -32.46 5.10
#